data_AF-A0A967U4X6-F1
#
_entry.id   AF-A0A967U4X6-F1
#
_cell.length_a   1.000
_cell.length_b   1.000
_cell.length_c   1.000
_cell.angle_alpha   90.00
_cell.angle_beta   90.00
_cell.angle_gamma   90.00
#
_symmetry.space_group_name_H-M   'P 1'
#
loop_
_entity.id
_entity.type
_entity.pdbx_description
1 polymer ?
#
loop_
_entity_poly.entity_id
_entity_poly.type
_entity_poly.pdbx_seq_one_letter_code
_entity_poly.pdbx_strand_id
1 'polypeptide(L)'
;MEGALRNAKLNPEDVDYINAHGTSTQQNDINETNAIKQVFNGSSMKIPVSSTKSMTGHLLGAAGGIEAGITALSLYNGIVPPTINLDNPDEGCDLDYVPFEPREQDI
;
A
#
# COMPACT_ATOMS: atom_id res chain seq x y z
N MET A 1 8.04 -7.51 -5.94
CA MET A 1 7.03 -8.19 -5.09
C MET A 1 6.91 -9.68 -5.39
N GLU A 2 6.94 -10.14 -6.65
CA GLU A 2 6.88 -11.59 -6.98
C GLU A 2 7.87 -12.48 -6.21
N GLY A 3 9.13 -12.05 -6.07
CA GLY A 3 10.13 -12.79 -5.32
C GLY A 3 9.76 -12.95 -3.84
N ALA A 4 9.13 -11.93 -3.23
CA ALA A 4 8.66 -11.99 -1.85
C ALA A 4 7.50 -12.97 -1.70
N LEU A 5 6.52 -12.95 -2.61
CA LEU A 5 5.42 -13.91 -2.66
C LEU A 5 5.93 -15.35 -2.79
N ARG A 6 6.87 -15.60 -3.72
CA ARG A 6 7.50 -16.92 -3.90
C ARG A 6 8.23 -17.39 -2.64
N ASN A 7 8.96 -16.50 -1.96
CA ASN A 7 9.64 -16.84 -0.71
C ASN A 7 8.65 -17.15 0.43
N ALA A 8 7.53 -16.42 0.48
CA ALA A 8 6.46 -16.63 1.45
C ALA A 8 5.55 -17.84 1.11
N LYS A 9 5.65 -18.38 -0.11
CA LYS A 9 4.75 -19.41 -0.66
C LYS A 9 3.28 -18.97 -0.67
N LEU A 10 3.05 -17.69 -0.98
CA LEU A 10 1.74 -17.09 -1.11
C LEU A 10 1.46 -16.78 -2.58
N ASN A 11 0.18 -16.85 -2.95
CA ASN A 11 -0.30 -16.38 -4.24
C ASN A 11 -0.68 -14.89 -4.13
N PRO A 12 -0.78 -14.17 -5.25
CA PRO A 12 -1.20 -12.77 -5.21
C PRO A 12 -2.59 -12.56 -4.59
N GLU A 13 -3.49 -13.55 -4.66
CA GLU A 13 -4.83 -13.50 -4.07
C GLU A 13 -4.83 -13.64 -2.54
N ASP A 14 -3.72 -14.07 -1.95
CA ASP A 14 -3.56 -14.23 -0.49
C ASP A 14 -3.08 -12.92 0.19
N VAL A 15 -3.08 -11.79 -0.53
CA VAL A 15 -2.65 -10.49 0.00
C VAL A 15 -3.84 -9.56 0.16
N ASP A 16 -4.15 -9.23 1.41
CA ASP A 16 -5.34 -8.45 1.76
C ASP A 16 -5.08 -6.95 1.92
N TYR A 17 -3.81 -6.51 2.00
CA TYR A 17 -3.44 -5.12 2.19
C TYR A 17 -2.01 -4.81 1.72
N ILE A 18 -1.81 -3.62 1.12
CA ILE A 18 -0.49 -3.09 0.76
C ILE A 18 -0.26 -1.72 1.42
N ASN A 19 0.75 -1.64 2.29
CA ASN A 19 1.35 -0.38 2.72
C ASN A 19 2.44 0.00 1.70
N ALA A 20 2.10 0.87 0.77
CA ALA A 20 2.93 1.27 -0.37
C ALA A 20 4.08 2.20 0.05
N HIS A 21 5.10 2.28 -0.80
CA HIS A 21 6.18 3.24 -0.63
C HIS A 21 5.65 4.68 -0.72
N GLY A 22 4.82 4.99 -1.73
CA GLY A 22 4.04 6.21 -1.87
C GLY A 22 4.79 7.48 -1.46
N THR A 23 5.76 7.90 -2.28
CA THR A 23 6.64 9.04 -1.99
C THR A 23 6.08 10.38 -2.44
N SER A 24 4.88 10.39 -3.04
CA SER A 24 4.28 11.60 -3.64
C SER A 24 5.16 12.17 -4.74
N THR A 25 5.85 11.28 -5.48
CA THR A 25 6.59 11.65 -6.68
C THR A 25 5.93 10.96 -7.86
N GLN A 26 5.40 11.77 -8.77
CA GLN A 26 4.53 11.33 -9.86
C GLN A 26 5.03 10.06 -10.57
N GLN A 27 6.29 10.05 -11.02
CA GLN A 27 6.82 8.90 -11.75
C GLN A 27 6.97 7.65 -10.87
N ASN A 28 7.34 7.80 -9.59
CA ASN A 28 7.48 6.64 -8.71
C ASN A 28 6.12 6.06 -8.36
N ASP A 29 5.13 6.90 -8.06
CA ASP A 29 3.81 6.44 -7.65
C ASP A 29 3.07 5.75 -8.82
N ILE A 30 3.24 6.24 -10.05
CA ILE A 30 2.76 5.57 -11.28
C ILE A 30 3.50 4.23 -11.47
N ASN A 31 4.82 4.21 -11.29
CA ASN A 31 5.60 2.97 -11.45
C ASN A 31 5.25 1.94 -10.38
N GLU A 32 5.03 2.37 -9.13
CA GLU A 32 4.60 1.52 -8.03
C GLU A 32 3.20 0.95 -8.30
N THR A 33 2.26 1.80 -8.75
CA THR A 33 0.93 1.37 -9.18
C THR A 33 1.01 0.26 -10.25
N ASN A 34 1.78 0.52 -11.31
CA ASN A 34 1.93 -0.44 -12.41
C ASN A 34 2.61 -1.74 -11.96
N ALA A 35 3.59 -1.66 -11.06
CA ALA A 35 4.22 -2.84 -10.49
C ALA A 35 3.25 -3.68 -9.65
N ILE A 36 2.40 -3.03 -8.83
CA ILE A 36 1.34 -3.71 -8.08
C ILE A 36 0.36 -4.38 -9.05
N LYS A 37 -0.13 -3.66 -10.06
CA LYS A 37 -1.02 -4.23 -11.09
C LYS A 37 -0.42 -5.44 -11.80
N GLN A 38 0.85 -5.37 -12.16
CA GLN A 38 1.54 -6.47 -12.84
C GLN A 38 1.67 -7.71 -11.97
N VAL A 39 1.94 -7.53 -10.67
CA VAL A 39 2.16 -8.65 -9.74
C VAL A 39 0.84 -9.25 -9.28
N PHE A 40 -0.15 -8.42 -8.99
CA PHE A 40 -1.44 -8.81 -8.41
C PHE A 40 -2.57 -8.96 -9.44
N ASN A 41 -2.31 -8.65 -10.71
CA ASN A 41 -3.20 -8.86 -11.85
C ASN A 41 -4.67 -8.50 -11.55
N GLY A 42 -5.60 -9.44 -11.74
CA GLY A 42 -7.04 -9.22 -11.53
C GLY A 42 -7.46 -8.90 -10.09
N SER A 43 -6.59 -9.16 -9.11
CA SER A 43 -6.82 -8.85 -7.70
C SER A 43 -6.36 -7.45 -7.31
N SER A 44 -5.44 -6.84 -8.09
CA SER A 44 -4.84 -5.53 -7.76
C SER A 44 -5.86 -4.42 -7.46
N MET A 45 -7.00 -4.42 -8.15
CA MET A 45 -8.05 -3.42 -7.98
C MET A 45 -8.93 -3.63 -6.73
N LYS A 46 -8.73 -4.72 -5.99
CA LYS A 46 -9.48 -5.06 -4.78
C LYS A 46 -8.64 -4.99 -3.51
N ILE A 47 -7.32 -4.90 -3.65
CA ILE A 47 -6.41 -4.85 -2.51
C ILE A 47 -6.36 -3.39 -2.05
N PRO A 48 -6.82 -3.06 -0.83
CA PRO A 48 -6.67 -1.72 -0.32
C PRO A 48 -5.19 -1.34 -0.23
N VAL A 49 -4.86 -0.13 -0.70
CA VAL A 49 -3.51 0.41 -0.69
C VAL A 49 -3.47 1.72 0.11
N SER A 50 -2.46 1.88 0.96
CA SER A 50 -2.22 3.16 1.64
C SER A 50 -0.74 3.53 1.65
N SER A 51 -0.41 4.80 1.88
CA SER A 51 0.94 5.26 2.22
C SER A 51 0.92 6.03 3.53
N THR A 52 1.55 5.45 4.55
CA THR A 52 1.66 6.07 5.88
C THR A 52 2.60 7.27 5.92
N LYS A 53 3.45 7.46 4.89
CA LYS A 53 4.28 8.66 4.71
C LYS A 53 3.46 9.93 4.57
N SER A 54 2.22 9.83 4.12
CA SER A 54 1.28 10.96 4.11
C SER A 54 1.11 11.62 5.49
N MET A 55 1.22 10.83 6.56
CA MET A 55 1.10 11.29 7.96
C MET A 55 2.46 11.50 8.63
N THR A 56 3.44 10.63 8.35
CA THR A 56 4.72 10.61 9.07
C THR A 56 5.84 11.37 8.36
N GLY A 57 5.63 11.74 7.10
CA GLY A 57 6.69 12.15 6.18
C GLY A 57 7.61 10.99 5.79
N HIS A 58 8.58 11.28 4.91
CA HIS A 58 9.55 10.28 4.47
C HIS A 58 10.74 10.20 5.44
N LEU A 59 10.67 9.25 6.38
CA LEU A 59 11.66 9.11 7.47
C LEU A 59 13.00 8.45 7.05
N LEU A 60 13.33 8.49 5.74
CA LEU A 60 14.57 7.96 5.17
C LEU A 60 14.88 6.53 5.67
N GLY A 61 16.04 6.33 6.31
CA GLY A 61 16.47 5.02 6.81
C GLY A 61 15.55 4.40 7.88
N ALA A 62 14.70 5.20 8.54
CA ALA A 62 13.73 4.70 9.51
C ALA A 62 12.38 4.28 8.90
N ALA A 63 12.12 4.63 7.62
CA ALA A 63 10.83 4.41 6.98
C ALA A 63 10.40 2.93 7.05
N GLY A 64 11.26 2.01 6.60
CA GLY A 64 10.91 0.59 6.57
C GLY A 64 10.57 -0.02 7.94
N GLY A 65 11.23 0.43 9.02
CA GLY A 65 10.95 -0.05 10.37
C GLY A 65 9.60 0.42 10.91
N ILE A 66 9.29 1.71 10.71
CA ILE A 66 8.00 2.29 11.12
C ILE A 66 6.86 1.73 10.29
N GLU A 67 7.03 1.62 8.97
CA GLU A 67 6.02 1.07 8.06
C GLU A 67 5.71 -0.39 8.37
N ALA A 68 6.73 -1.20 8.67
CA ALA A 68 6.52 -2.59 9.12
C ALA A 68 5.75 -2.67 10.45
N GLY A 69 6.08 -1.80 11.41
CA GLY A 69 5.36 -1.71 12.68
C GLY A 69 3.89 -1.30 12.50
N ILE A 70 3.62 -0.32 11.64
CA ILE A 70 2.25 0.10 11.32
C ILE A 70 1.49 -1.02 10.61
N THR A 71 2.10 -1.71 9.64
CA THR A 71 1.46 -2.85 8.97
C THR A 71 1.14 -3.99 9.94
N ALA A 72 2.00 -4.26 10.93
CA ALA A 72 1.69 -5.24 11.97
C ALA A 72 0.52 -4.80 12.87
N LEU A 73 0.42 -3.50 13.17
CA LEU A 73 -0.72 -2.94 13.89
C LEU A 73 -2.00 -2.94 13.05
N SER A 74 -1.91 -2.82 11.73
CA SER A 74 -3.06 -2.99 10.83
C SER A 74 -3.65 -4.38 10.94
N LEU A 75 -2.81 -5.42 10.86
CA LEU A 75 -3.23 -6.81 11.06
C LEU A 75 -3.85 -7.02 12.46
N TYR A 76 -3.21 -6.48 13.49
CA TYR A 76 -3.71 -6.66 14.87
C TYR A 76 -5.07 -6.00 15.12
N ASN A 77 -5.31 -4.82 14.51
CA ASN A 77 -6.52 -4.05 14.75
C ASN A 77 -7.61 -4.27 13.69
N GLY A 78 -7.32 -4.93 12.57
CA GLY A 78 -8.25 -5.04 11.43
C GLY A 78 -8.53 -3.69 10.76
N ILE A 79 -7.49 -2.83 10.65
CA ILE A 79 -7.64 -1.47 10.13
C ILE A 79 -6.54 -1.14 9.12
N VAL A 80 -6.95 -0.71 7.93
CA VAL A 80 -6.06 -0.08 6.94
C VAL A 80 -5.97 1.43 7.25
N PRO A 81 -4.76 1.97 7.52
CA PRO A 81 -4.59 3.39 7.76
C PRO A 81 -4.87 4.22 6.50
N PRO A 82 -5.30 5.49 6.65
CA PRO A 82 -5.52 6.35 5.51
C PRO A 82 -4.21 6.82 4.88
N THR A 83 -4.28 7.12 3.60
CA THR A 83 -3.39 8.06 2.92
C THR A 83 -4.02 9.44 3.02
N ILE A 84 -3.50 10.30 3.91
CA ILE A 84 -4.00 11.66 4.04
C ILE A 84 -3.46 12.54 2.89
N ASN A 85 -4.16 13.65 2.58
CA ASN A 85 -3.82 14.55 1.47
C ASN A 85 -3.96 13.94 0.06
N LEU A 86 -4.80 12.91 -0.11
CA LEU A 86 -5.08 12.28 -1.41
C LEU A 86 -6.44 12.72 -1.96
N ASP A 87 -6.50 13.92 -2.56
CA ASP A 87 -7.72 14.46 -3.18
C ASP A 87 -7.89 14.05 -4.64
N ASN A 88 -6.82 14.18 -5.42
CA ASN A 88 -6.82 13.93 -6.86
C ASN A 88 -5.62 13.02 -7.19
N PRO A 89 -5.81 11.69 -7.21
CA PRO A 89 -4.76 10.78 -7.64
C PRO A 89 -4.27 11.14 -9.04
N ASP A 90 -2.97 11.01 -9.28
CA ASP A 90 -2.38 11.22 -10.60
C ASP A 90 -2.95 10.24 -11.65
N GLU A 91 -2.93 10.63 -12.92
CA GLU A 91 -3.33 9.76 -14.02
C GLU A 91 -2.49 8.45 -14.00
N GLY A 92 -3.17 7.31 -13.99
CA GLY A 92 -2.54 5.99 -13.88
C GLY A 92 -2.34 5.49 -12.46
N CYS A 93 -2.60 6.31 -11.43
CA CYS A 93 -2.69 5.92 -10.03
C CYS A 93 -4.17 5.64 -9.67
N ASP A 94 -4.65 4.46 -10.04
CA ASP A 94 -6.07 4.06 -10.02
C ASP A 94 -6.33 2.78 -9.20
N LEU A 95 -5.40 2.40 -8.31
CA LEU A 95 -5.64 1.32 -7.35
C LEU A 95 -6.73 1.72 -6.34
N ASP A 96 -7.18 0.75 -5.55
CA ASP A 96 -8.07 1.00 -4.41
C ASP A 96 -7.29 1.66 -3.25
N TYR A 97 -6.93 2.92 -3.43
CA TYR A 97 -6.32 3.70 -2.37
C TYR A 97 -7.32 3.96 -1.24
N VAL A 98 -6.83 4.03 -0.01
CA VAL A 98 -7.63 4.39 1.17
C VAL A 98 -7.38 5.86 1.52
N PRO A 99 -8.15 6.84 1.01
CA PRO A 99 -7.93 8.25 1.27
C PRO A 99 -8.64 8.73 2.56
N PHE A 100 -8.06 9.74 3.21
CA PHE A 100 -8.63 10.53 4.33
C PHE A 100 -8.92 9.79 5.63
N GLU A 101 -9.74 8.75 5.59
CA GLU A 101 -10.24 8.02 6.77
C GLU A 101 -9.75 6.58 6.75
N PRO A 102 -9.46 5.99 7.93
CA PRO A 102 -9.11 4.57 8.01
C PRO A 102 -10.27 3.70 7.52
N ARG A 103 -9.92 2.53 6.99
CA ARG A 103 -10.89 1.53 6.54
C ARG A 103 -10.78 0.29 7.42
N GLU A 104 -11.89 -0.12 8.02
CA GLU A 104 -11.98 -1.45 8.65
C GLU A 104 -11.90 -2.51 7.55
N GLN A 105 -11.02 -3.48 7.75
CA GLN A 105 -10.76 -4.56 6.80
C GLN A 105 -10.37 -5.79 7.61
N ASP A 106 -10.89 -6.95 7.23
CA ASP A 106 -10.39 -8.22 7.75
C ASP A 106 -9.07 -8.50 7.00
N ILE A 107 -7.93 -8.37 7.70
CA ILE A 107 -6.56 -8.49 7.17
C ILE A 107 -5.78 -9.51 8.00
#